data_AF-A0A3M5DYS8-F1
#
_entry.id   AF-A0A3M5DYS8-F1
#
_cell.length_a   1.000
_cell.length_b   1.000
_cell.length_c   1.000
_cell.angle_alpha   90.00
_cell.angle_beta   90.00
_cell.angle_gamma   90.00
#
_symmetry.space_group_name_H-M   'P 1'
#
loop_
_entity.id
_entity.type
_entity.pdbx_description
1 polymer ?
#
loop_
_entity_poly.entity_id
_entity_poly.type
_entity_poly.pdbx_seq_one_letter_code
_entity_poly.pdbx_strand_id
1 'polypeptide(L)'
;SAPAPLTPPSANAGYLHNPAPEYPALAMRRGWEGTVLLRVHVLASGSPSEIHVQKSSGREALDQAAVKAVKRWSFVPAKRGDKAED
;
A
#
# COMPACT_ATOMS: atom_id res chain seq x y z
N SER A 1 -10.45 -6.56 -32.65
CA SER A 1 -9.58 -5.65 -31.86
C SER A 1 -9.17 -6.34 -30.58
N ALA A 2 -7.88 -6.33 -30.23
CA ALA A 2 -7.41 -6.81 -28.93
C ALA A 2 -7.73 -5.79 -27.83
N PRO A 3 -8.11 -6.20 -26.60
CA PRO A 3 -8.27 -5.28 -25.49
C PRO A 3 -6.93 -4.61 -25.15
N ALA A 4 -6.97 -3.33 -24.77
CA ALA A 4 -5.77 -2.57 -24.38
C ALA A 4 -5.07 -3.20 -23.16
N PRO A 5 -3.74 -3.08 -23.05
CA PRO A 5 -2.98 -3.66 -21.94
C PRO A 5 -3.38 -3.05 -20.59
N LEU A 6 -3.57 -3.92 -19.59
CA LEU A 6 -3.82 -3.53 -18.20
C LEU A 6 -2.48 -3.28 -17.50
N THR A 7 -2.31 -2.08 -16.94
CA THR A 7 -1.17 -1.78 -16.05
C THR A 7 -1.67 -1.81 -14.60
N PRO A 8 -1.04 -2.62 -13.71
CA PRO A 8 -1.46 -2.69 -12.32
C PRO A 8 -1.13 -1.40 -11.56
N PRO A 9 -1.81 -1.13 -10.43
CA PRO A 9 -1.47 -0.01 -9.56
C PRO A 9 -0.04 -0.12 -9.01
N SER A 10 0.61 1.02 -8.76
CA SER A 10 1.96 1.04 -8.16
C SER A 10 2.13 2.14 -7.11
N ALA A 11 2.83 1.82 -6.02
CA ALA A 11 3.24 2.76 -4.99
C ALA A 11 4.65 3.34 -5.22
N ASN A 12 5.41 2.76 -6.16
CA ASN A 12 6.84 3.02 -6.39
C ASN A 12 7.10 4.06 -7.50
N ALA A 13 6.10 4.87 -7.86
CA ALA A 13 6.33 5.95 -8.82
C ALA A 13 7.16 7.04 -8.14
N GLY A 14 8.30 7.40 -8.72
CA GLY A 14 9.31 8.27 -8.08
C GLY A 14 8.85 9.69 -7.72
N TYR A 15 7.64 10.09 -8.13
CA TYR A 15 7.00 11.35 -7.76
C TYR A 15 5.96 11.23 -6.64
N LEU A 16 5.62 10.01 -6.20
CA LEU A 16 4.69 9.79 -5.08
C LEU A 16 5.45 9.88 -3.75
N HIS A 17 5.06 10.83 -2.91
CA HIS A 17 5.62 11.01 -1.58
C HIS A 17 4.90 10.10 -0.58
N ASN A 18 5.31 8.84 -0.53
CA ASN A 18 4.78 7.81 0.36
C ASN A 18 5.77 7.57 1.52
N PRO A 19 5.68 8.29 2.64
CA PRO A 19 6.61 8.12 3.74
C PRO A 19 6.51 6.71 4.33
N ALA A 20 7.64 6.19 4.80
CA ALA A 20 7.68 4.91 5.50
C ALA A 20 6.75 4.88 6.73
N PRO A 21 6.22 3.72 7.13
CA PRO A 21 5.45 3.60 8.36
C PRO A 21 6.23 4.06 9.58
N GLU A 22 5.57 4.79 10.46
CA GLU A 22 6.13 5.15 11.76
C GLU A 22 6.41 3.87 12.56
N TYR A 23 7.64 3.74 13.05
CA TYR A 23 8.03 2.58 13.84
C TYR A 23 7.42 2.68 15.25
N PRO A 24 6.61 1.70 15.71
CA PRO A 24 5.97 1.79 17.02
C PRO A 24 6.99 1.86 18.15
N ALA A 25 6.79 2.78 19.11
CA ALA A 25 7.65 2.91 20.28
C ALA A 25 7.79 1.60 21.08
N LEU A 26 6.71 0.80 21.16
CA LEU A 26 6.74 -0.52 21.79
C LEU A 26 7.67 -1.48 21.03
N ALA A 27 7.59 -1.51 19.70
CA ALA A 27 8.42 -2.37 18.87
C ALA A 27 9.90 -1.96 18.98
N MET A 28 10.19 -0.64 18.98
CA MET A 28 11.53 -0.10 19.22
C MET A 28 12.09 -0.57 20.56
N ARG A 29 11.34 -0.38 21.65
CA ARG A 29 11.77 -0.79 23.01
C ARG A 29 12.00 -2.29 23.15
N ARG A 30 11.33 -3.10 22.32
CA ARG A 30 11.40 -4.57 22.35
C ARG A 30 12.34 -5.15 21.29
N GLY A 31 12.94 -4.33 20.43
CA GLY A 31 13.74 -4.79 19.30
C GLY A 31 12.95 -5.67 18.33
N TRP A 32 11.64 -5.44 18.20
CA TRP A 32 10.79 -6.23 17.32
C TRP A 32 10.90 -5.74 15.89
N GLU A 33 11.16 -6.64 14.96
CA GLU A 33 11.21 -6.39 13.53
C GLU A 33 10.27 -7.36 12.79
N GLY A 34 10.01 -7.08 11.50
CA GLY A 34 9.29 -7.99 10.63
C GLY A 34 8.75 -7.31 9.38
N THR A 35 8.19 -8.13 8.48
CA THR A 35 7.60 -7.67 7.22
C THR A 35 6.09 -7.87 7.25
N VAL A 36 5.36 -6.82 6.91
CA VAL A 36 3.90 -6.85 6.72
C VAL A 36 3.60 -6.83 5.23
N LEU A 37 2.85 -7.80 4.73
CA LEU A 37 2.34 -7.78 3.36
C LEU A 37 0.89 -7.32 3.37
N LEU A 38 0.62 -6.23 2.66
CA LEU A 38 -0.72 -5.65 2.55
C LEU A 38 -1.27 -5.85 1.14
N ARG A 39 -2.55 -6.21 1.06
CA ARG A 39 -3.35 -6.13 -0.15
C ARG A 39 -4.14 -4.83 -0.11
N VAL A 40 -3.99 -4.01 -1.14
CA VAL A 40 -4.61 -2.68 -1.23
C VAL A 40 -5.49 -2.64 -2.47
N HIS A 41 -6.76 -2.26 -2.31
CA HIS A 41 -7.61 -1.85 -3.41
C HIS A 41 -7.38 -0.37 -3.66
N VAL A 42 -7.00 -0.02 -4.89
CA VAL A 42 -6.64 1.35 -5.31
C VAL A 42 -7.69 1.82 -6.29
N LEU A 43 -8.36 2.93 -5.95
CA LEU A 43 -9.33 3.58 -6.82
C LEU A 43 -8.65 4.28 -8.00
N ALA A 44 -9.42 4.60 -9.02
CA ALA A 44 -9.00 5.40 -10.17
C ALA A 44 -8.44 6.79 -9.78
N SER A 45 -8.77 7.30 -8.58
CA SER A 45 -8.20 8.52 -8.00
C SER A 45 -6.76 8.36 -7.50
N GLY A 46 -6.26 7.12 -7.39
CA GLY A 46 -4.98 6.80 -6.78
C GLY A 46 -5.04 6.65 -5.25
N SER A 47 -6.22 6.79 -4.64
CA SER A 47 -6.40 6.60 -3.20
C SER A 47 -6.72 5.13 -2.86
N PRO A 48 -6.27 4.63 -1.70
CA PRO A 48 -6.67 3.32 -1.20
C PRO A 48 -8.13 3.35 -0.69
N SER A 49 -8.95 2.39 -1.12
CA SER A 49 -10.32 2.17 -0.63
C SER A 49 -10.39 1.09 0.44
N GLU A 50 -9.67 -0.01 0.24
CA GLU A 50 -9.61 -1.15 1.16
C GLU A 50 -8.18 -1.62 1.38
N ILE A 51 -7.85 -1.98 2.61
CA ILE A 51 -6.52 -2.47 2.99
C ILE A 51 -6.68 -3.69 3.87
N HIS A 52 -6.08 -4.80 3.45
CA HIS A 52 -6.09 -6.08 4.15
C HIS A 52 -4.68 -6.56 4.44
N VAL A 53 -4.45 -7.08 5.64
CA VAL A 53 -3.18 -7.76 5.96
C VAL A 53 -3.20 -9.14 5.31
N GLN A 54 -2.43 -9.31 4.24
CA GLN A 54 -2.29 -10.59 3.56
C GLN A 54 -1.31 -11.50 4.31
N LYS A 55 -0.25 -10.92 4.90
CA LYS A 55 0.69 -11.62 5.77
C LYS A 55 1.11 -10.70 6.91
N SER A 56 0.86 -11.15 8.14
CA SER A 56 1.30 -10.48 9.36
C SER A 56 2.81 -10.61 9.54
N SER A 57 3.41 -9.60 10.18
CA SER A 57 4.78 -9.65 10.71
C SER A 57 4.93 -10.59 11.92
N GLY A 58 3.83 -11.12 12.45
CA GLY A 58 3.76 -11.79 13.74
C GLY A 58 3.67 -10.82 14.93
N ARG A 59 3.60 -9.51 14.68
CA ARG A 59 3.51 -8.46 15.70
C ARG A 59 2.41 -7.47 15.32
N GLU A 60 1.32 -7.47 16.09
CA GLU A 60 0.16 -6.60 15.81
C GLU A 60 0.54 -5.11 15.73
N ALA A 61 1.46 -4.64 16.58
CA ALA A 61 1.91 -3.25 16.56
C ALA A 61 2.56 -2.84 15.22
N LEU A 62 3.34 -3.74 14.59
CA LEU A 62 3.96 -3.49 13.29
C LEU A 62 2.90 -3.54 12.17
N ASP A 63 1.97 -4.49 12.25
CA ASP A 63 0.88 -4.64 11.29
C ASP A 63 -0.02 -3.39 11.25
N GLN A 64 -0.41 -2.88 12.43
CA GLN A 64 -1.21 -1.67 12.56
C GLN A 64 -0.47 -0.43 12.03
N ALA A 65 0.83 -0.31 12.30
CA ALA A 65 1.65 0.79 11.78
C ALA A 65 1.69 0.79 10.25
N ALA A 66 1.90 -0.38 9.64
CA ALA A 66 1.88 -0.53 8.19
C ALA A 66 0.53 -0.12 7.59
N VAL A 67 -0.58 -0.62 8.14
CA VAL A 67 -1.93 -0.27 7.67
C VAL A 67 -2.20 1.23 7.81
N LYS A 68 -1.83 1.84 8.94
CA LYS A 68 -2.04 3.29 9.18
C LYS A 68 -1.26 4.16 8.18
N ALA A 69 -0.04 3.76 7.83
CA ALA A 69 0.77 4.47 6.85
C ALA A 69 0.15 4.37 5.46
N VAL A 70 -0.16 3.15 5.02
CA VAL A 70 -0.70 2.88 3.68
C VAL A 70 -2.06 3.55 3.45
N LYS A 71 -2.89 3.71 4.49
CA LYS A 71 -4.13 4.51 4.42
C LYS A 71 -3.94 5.94 3.92
N ARG A 72 -2.74 6.49 4.02
CA ARG A 72 -2.41 7.88 3.66
C ARG A 72 -1.54 7.97 2.40
N TRP A 73 -1.15 6.83 1.84
CA TRP A 73 -0.38 6.79 0.62
C TRP A 73 -1.24 7.12 -0.59
N SER A 74 -0.59 7.60 -1.63
CA SER A 74 -1.15 7.72 -2.96
C SER A 74 -0.50 6.67 -3.86
N PHE A 75 -1.24 6.24 -4.86
CA PHE A 75 -0.85 5.21 -5.80
C PHE A 75 -1.08 5.69 -7.23
N VAL A 76 -0.32 5.16 -8.17
CA VAL A 76 -0.73 5.22 -9.58
C VAL A 76 -1.87 4.23 -9.74
N PRO A 77 -3.06 4.65 -10.20
CA PRO A 77 -4.19 3.75 -10.41
C PRO A 77 -3.93 2.76 -11.55
N ALA A 78 -4.69 1.67 -11.59
CA ALA A 78 -4.67 0.77 -12.73
C ALA A 78 -5.16 1.52 -13.99
N LYS A 79 -4.58 1.21 -15.15
CA LYS A 79 -5.00 1.80 -16.42
C LYS A 79 -5.34 0.75 -17.45
N ARG A 80 -6.39 1.01 -18.25
CA ARG A 80 -6.68 0.34 -19.52
C ARG A 80 -6.56 1.37 -20.65
N GLY A 81 -5.45 1.35 -21.38
CA GLY A 81 -5.09 2.44 -22.29
C GLY A 81 -4.85 3.75 -21.52
N ASP A 82 -5.47 4.85 -21.94
CA ASP A 82 -5.32 6.17 -21.28
C ASP A 82 -6.25 6.39 -20.07
N LYS A 83 -7.18 5.46 -19.79
CA LYS A 83 -8.17 5.60 -18.71
C LYS A 83 -7.79 4.80 -17.48
N ALA A 84 -7.95 5.43 -16.31
CA ALA A 84 -7.86 4.76 -15.02
C ALA A 84 -9.12 3.91 -14.77
N GLU A 85 -8.94 2.71 -14.23
CA GLU A 85 -10.02 1.78 -13.84
C GLU A 85 -9.94 1.51 -12.32
N ASP A 86 -11.11 1.28 -11.69
CA ASP A 86 -11.27 0.86 -10.29
C ASP A 86 -11.09 -0.66 -10.11
#